data_AF-A0A3D3JMZ4-F1
#
_entry.id   AF-A0A3D3JMZ4-F1
#
_cell.length_a   1.000
_cell.length_b   1.000
_cell.length_c   1.000
_cell.angle_alpha   90.00
_cell.angle_beta   90.00
_cell.angle_gamma   90.00
#
_symmetry.space_group_name_H-M   'P 1'
#
loop_
_entity.id
_entity.type
_entity.pdbx_description
1 polymer ?
#
loop_
_entity_poly.entity_id
_entity_poly.type
_entity_poly.pdbx_seq_one_letter_code
_entity_poly.pdbx_strand_id
1 'polypeptide(L)'
;MPRVQNVNTTSISAAIELGCRTMQSVFNADDDNVPFFGSQVRPQTVLDTSSCHSEAHVPGRHLNALLNAEDALGIDIDESAIDNHRRAAFLSFNGELPLPLNRQTLNAEPLSFAPHNLREGMHALGALVTFRDDNDARALAERCIDTVNDYWTAEDGWDVPRLEKLGLEIQGTRDFISGEGRMIGPLVKYYRATGYGPALELALVMKEIAVTRFFTADGSFDPDRFVTNHIHSITCVLSSLAQLADLLGDAPLMSIVKAFYDNGLLQMRDEIGWSPEIVGQEDSDHGEANNSGDILETALILGRWGYAKCYHDAERILRCHLLPCQVRDTSWIVDPPNPEGVDGLRDVADRHLGAFGFPAPYGHSSVGAGKDNGRISFNMDIVGGVVGSLCEVWREAARRGPAGISVNLLFDVDNDAARLESPYTNDCLAITPKRSGPLSVRMPPWLRPDDITIVDSKPPPLRTRDYLFFSDVAAGETVRLRMPLKGSELTLSGELHIQPIRVDLRGDSVVTMENFGADLTYFDAL
;
A
#
# COMPACT_ATOMS: atom_id res chain seq x y z
N MET A 1 21.29 22.31 4.22
CA MET A 1 20.92 21.09 3.46
C MET A 1 19.45 21.22 3.15
N PRO A 2 19.03 21.18 1.87
CA PRO A 2 17.67 21.58 1.55
C PRO A 2 16.69 20.50 1.99
N ARG A 3 15.84 20.85 2.97
CA ARG A 3 14.56 20.20 3.24
C ARG A 3 13.74 20.26 1.95
N VAL A 4 13.03 19.18 1.61
CA VAL A 4 12.08 19.25 0.48
C VAL A 4 10.99 20.27 0.77
N GLN A 5 10.47 20.88 -0.30
CA GLN A 5 9.33 21.79 -0.19
C GLN A 5 8.04 20.96 -0.21
N ASN A 6 6.97 21.45 0.43
CA ASN A 6 5.62 20.88 0.33
C ASN A 6 5.46 19.42 0.86
N VAL A 7 5.85 19.15 2.10
CA VAL A 7 5.62 17.86 2.77
C VAL A 7 4.17 17.74 3.25
N ASN A 8 3.51 16.63 2.93
CA ASN A 8 2.14 16.33 3.36
C ASN A 8 2.13 15.46 4.62
N THR A 9 1.33 15.85 5.62
CA THR A 9 1.09 15.03 6.82
C THR A 9 -0.39 14.91 7.17
N THR A 10 -1.29 15.50 6.35
CA THR A 10 -2.69 15.72 6.75
C THR A 10 -3.72 15.42 5.67
N SER A 11 -3.35 15.38 4.38
CA SER A 11 -4.32 15.22 3.30
C SER A 11 -4.16 13.88 2.59
N ILE A 12 -5.09 12.96 2.84
CA ILE A 12 -5.16 11.67 2.14
C ILE A 12 -5.59 11.88 0.69
N SER A 13 -6.62 12.69 0.44
CA SER A 13 -7.13 12.95 -0.91
C SER A 13 -6.07 13.56 -1.82
N ALA A 14 -5.34 14.58 -1.36
CA ALA A 14 -4.29 15.20 -2.16
C ALA A 14 -3.08 14.28 -2.41
N ALA A 15 -2.89 13.23 -1.60
CA ALA A 15 -1.89 12.20 -1.85
C ALA A 15 -2.38 11.23 -2.93
N ILE A 16 -3.64 10.80 -2.85
CA ILE A 16 -4.27 9.91 -3.85
C ILE A 16 -4.32 10.61 -5.22
N GLU A 17 -4.81 11.84 -5.29
CA GLU A 17 -4.89 12.63 -6.54
C GLU A 17 -3.54 12.75 -7.23
N LEU A 18 -2.48 13.06 -6.47
CA LEU A 18 -1.14 13.21 -7.03
C LEU A 18 -0.54 11.88 -7.48
N GLY A 19 -0.77 10.79 -6.74
CA GLY A 19 -0.37 9.45 -7.17
C GLY A 19 -1.12 9.00 -8.44
N CYS A 20 -2.42 9.31 -8.54
CA CYS A 20 -3.20 9.07 -9.76
C CYS A 20 -2.63 9.82 -10.96
N ARG A 21 -2.19 11.07 -10.78
CA ARG A 21 -1.48 11.82 -11.82
C ARG A 21 -0.23 11.09 -12.28
N THR A 22 0.64 10.63 -11.37
CA THR A 22 1.85 9.87 -11.73
C THR A 22 1.50 8.66 -12.60
N MET A 23 0.56 7.82 -12.14
CA MET A 23 0.17 6.58 -12.83
C MET A 23 -0.42 6.80 -14.23
N GLN A 24 -0.96 7.99 -14.51
CA GLN A 24 -1.47 8.41 -15.83
C GLN A 24 -0.38 9.00 -16.75
N SER A 25 0.83 9.23 -16.24
CA SER A 25 1.90 9.93 -16.95
C SER A 25 3.13 9.07 -17.26
N VAL A 26 3.19 7.82 -16.82
CA VAL A 26 4.41 6.98 -16.83
C VAL A 26 4.41 5.88 -17.90
N PHE A 27 3.80 6.18 -19.05
CA PHE A 27 3.77 5.29 -20.23
C PHE A 27 4.97 5.47 -21.16
N ASN A 28 5.51 4.38 -21.70
CA ASN A 28 6.57 4.41 -22.69
C ASN A 28 6.00 4.61 -24.10
N ALA A 29 6.09 5.83 -24.62
CA ALA A 29 5.59 6.14 -25.97
C ALA A 29 6.35 5.38 -27.08
N ASP A 30 7.57 4.91 -26.81
CA ASP A 30 8.38 4.13 -27.75
C ASP A 30 8.00 2.63 -27.75
N ASP A 31 7.08 2.20 -26.87
CA ASP A 31 6.65 0.81 -26.68
C ASP A 31 5.13 0.70 -26.47
N ASP A 32 4.36 1.30 -27.39
CA ASP A 32 2.88 1.26 -27.40
C ASP A 32 2.21 1.67 -26.06
N ASN A 33 2.86 2.57 -25.33
CA ASN A 33 2.41 3.03 -24.02
C ASN A 33 2.35 1.94 -22.94
N VAL A 34 3.21 0.91 -23.01
CA VAL A 34 3.46 0.04 -21.85
C VAL A 34 4.08 0.90 -20.72
N PRO A 35 3.60 0.81 -19.48
CA PRO A 35 4.12 1.62 -18.40
C PRO A 35 5.57 1.25 -18.05
N PHE A 36 6.36 2.28 -17.71
CA PHE A 36 7.71 2.09 -17.15
C PHE A 36 7.62 1.40 -15.79
N PHE A 37 8.62 0.60 -15.47
CA PHE A 37 8.77 -0.01 -14.15
C PHE A 37 9.87 0.70 -13.36
N GLY A 38 11.09 0.66 -13.92
CA GLY A 38 12.27 1.22 -13.30
C GLY A 38 12.18 2.74 -13.32
N SER A 39 12.48 3.34 -12.17
CA SER A 39 12.45 4.79 -12.06
C SER A 39 13.52 5.28 -11.12
N GLN A 40 14.42 6.12 -11.62
CA GLN A 40 15.54 6.63 -10.87
C GLN A 40 15.70 8.14 -11.11
N VAL A 41 16.06 8.88 -10.07
CA VAL A 41 16.32 10.32 -10.16
C VAL A 41 17.75 10.70 -9.76
N ARG A 42 18.46 9.82 -9.02
CA ARG A 42 19.89 9.97 -8.70
C ARG A 42 20.57 8.60 -8.65
N PRO A 43 21.85 8.48 -9.04
CA PRO A 43 22.66 9.50 -9.71
C PRO A 43 22.25 9.78 -11.17
N GLN A 44 21.51 8.87 -11.81
CA GLN A 44 21.01 9.05 -13.18
C GLN A 44 19.50 9.19 -13.16
N THR A 45 19.00 10.23 -13.84
CA THR A 45 17.57 10.49 -13.96
C THR A 45 17.04 9.79 -15.20
N VAL A 46 16.19 8.77 -15.03
CA VAL A 46 15.68 7.93 -16.12
C VAL A 46 14.43 7.15 -15.68
N LEU A 47 13.53 6.92 -16.64
CA LEU A 47 12.48 5.91 -16.60
C LEU A 47 12.88 4.75 -17.51
N ASP A 48 12.75 3.52 -17.02
CA ASP A 48 13.18 2.32 -17.75
C ASP A 48 12.17 1.17 -17.64
N THR A 49 12.25 0.28 -18.61
CA THR A 49 11.45 -0.95 -18.68
C THR A 49 12.12 -2.07 -17.88
N SER A 50 11.32 -3.07 -17.49
CA SER A 50 11.84 -4.28 -16.87
C SER A 50 11.30 -5.50 -17.60
N SER A 51 12.19 -6.36 -18.07
CA SER A 51 11.86 -7.65 -18.69
C SER A 51 11.19 -8.65 -17.74
N CYS A 52 11.02 -8.28 -16.46
CA CYS A 52 10.36 -9.10 -15.45
C CYS A 52 9.11 -8.42 -14.87
N HIS A 53 8.88 -7.12 -15.08
CA HIS A 53 7.83 -6.39 -14.36
C HIS A 53 7.00 -5.41 -15.20
N SER A 54 7.49 -4.87 -16.32
CA SER A 54 6.82 -3.75 -17.00
C SER A 54 5.35 -4.05 -17.34
N GLU A 55 5.06 -4.97 -18.24
CA GLU A 55 3.68 -5.29 -18.64
C GLU A 55 2.94 -6.22 -17.66
N ALA A 56 3.65 -7.12 -16.98
CA ALA A 56 3.02 -8.12 -16.11
C ALA A 56 2.72 -7.61 -14.69
N HIS A 57 3.36 -6.52 -14.25
CA HIS A 57 3.31 -6.04 -12.87
C HIS A 57 2.69 -4.65 -12.74
N VAL A 58 3.21 -3.66 -13.48
CA VAL A 58 2.85 -2.25 -13.29
C VAL A 58 1.38 -1.96 -13.63
N PRO A 59 0.82 -2.45 -14.76
CA PRO A 59 -0.60 -2.23 -15.08
C PRO A 59 -1.55 -2.71 -13.99
N GLY A 60 -1.21 -3.84 -13.36
CA GLY A 60 -2.04 -4.40 -12.29
C GLY A 60 -2.07 -3.54 -11.04
N ARG A 61 -0.92 -3.01 -10.63
CA ARG A 61 -0.84 -2.05 -9.52
C ARG A 61 -1.58 -0.77 -9.84
N HIS A 62 -1.42 -0.25 -11.06
CA HIS A 62 -2.02 1.02 -11.46
C HIS A 62 -3.53 0.92 -11.66
N LEU A 63 -4.04 -0.11 -12.34
CA LEU A 63 -5.49 -0.31 -12.52
C LEU A 63 -6.19 -0.50 -11.17
N ASN A 64 -5.65 -1.34 -10.29
CA ASN A 64 -6.23 -1.52 -8.96
C ASN A 64 -6.23 -0.24 -8.12
N ALA A 65 -5.26 0.65 -8.31
CA ALA A 65 -5.20 1.92 -7.59
C ALA A 65 -6.09 3.01 -8.21
N LEU A 66 -5.98 3.25 -9.51
CA LEU A 66 -6.72 4.29 -10.25
C LEU A 66 -8.23 4.06 -10.14
N LEU A 67 -8.69 2.84 -10.40
CA LEU A 67 -10.11 2.51 -10.37
C LEU A 67 -10.67 2.51 -8.94
N ASN A 68 -9.87 2.11 -7.96
CA ASN A 68 -10.27 2.22 -6.55
C ASN A 68 -10.31 3.69 -6.09
N ALA A 69 -9.40 4.55 -6.56
CA ALA A 69 -9.40 5.97 -6.26
C ALA A 69 -10.62 6.70 -6.86
N GLU A 70 -10.99 6.35 -8.09
CA GLU A 70 -12.24 6.80 -8.71
C GLU A 70 -13.46 6.40 -7.87
N ASP A 71 -13.58 5.12 -7.48
CA ASP A 71 -14.69 4.64 -6.65
C ASP A 71 -14.71 5.30 -5.25
N ALA A 72 -13.53 5.52 -4.66
CA ALA A 72 -13.38 6.01 -3.29
C ALA A 72 -13.70 7.50 -3.13
N LEU A 73 -13.20 8.31 -4.07
CA LEU A 73 -13.18 9.77 -3.96
C LEU A 73 -13.92 10.46 -5.13
N GLY A 74 -14.31 9.74 -6.17
CA GLY A 74 -14.84 10.33 -7.39
C GLY A 74 -13.79 11.12 -8.17
N ILE A 75 -12.52 10.73 -8.09
CA ILE A 75 -11.44 11.35 -8.87
C ILE A 75 -11.66 11.01 -10.35
N ASP A 76 -11.65 12.04 -11.20
CA ASP A 76 -11.72 11.89 -12.65
C ASP A 76 -10.40 11.33 -13.19
N ILE A 77 -10.44 10.12 -13.72
CA ILE A 77 -9.29 9.44 -14.31
C ILE A 77 -9.44 9.44 -15.83
N ASP A 78 -8.37 9.79 -16.54
CA ASP A 78 -8.35 9.74 -17.99
C ASP A 78 -8.52 8.29 -18.48
N GLU A 79 -9.64 8.01 -19.16
CA GLU A 79 -9.93 6.68 -19.72
C GLU A 79 -8.85 6.21 -20.70
N SER A 80 -8.11 7.11 -21.37
CA SER A 80 -6.99 6.72 -22.22
C SER A 80 -5.84 6.09 -21.41
N ALA A 81 -5.63 6.53 -20.17
CA ALA A 81 -4.66 5.91 -19.28
C ALA A 81 -5.14 4.53 -18.79
N ILE A 82 -6.44 4.38 -18.50
CA ILE A 82 -7.04 3.07 -18.18
C ILE A 82 -6.88 2.12 -19.37
N ASP A 83 -7.16 2.58 -20.59
CA ASP A 83 -6.99 1.80 -21.81
C ASP A 83 -5.53 1.39 -22.05
N ASN A 84 -4.56 2.28 -21.79
CA ASN A 84 -3.13 1.95 -21.91
C ASN A 84 -2.74 0.84 -20.93
N HIS A 85 -3.12 0.97 -19.66
CA HIS A 85 -2.85 -0.08 -18.66
C HIS A 85 -3.57 -1.37 -19.01
N ARG A 86 -4.82 -1.32 -19.45
CA ARG A 86 -5.57 -2.50 -19.89
C ARG A 86 -4.85 -3.21 -21.03
N ARG A 87 -4.41 -2.48 -22.07
CA ARG A 87 -3.67 -3.07 -23.20
C ARG A 87 -2.36 -3.71 -22.74
N ALA A 88 -1.60 -3.03 -21.89
CA ALA A 88 -0.35 -3.58 -21.33
C ALA A 88 -0.59 -4.84 -20.47
N ALA A 89 -1.64 -4.84 -19.64
CA ALA A 89 -2.03 -6.03 -18.89
C ALA A 89 -2.39 -7.18 -19.84
N PHE A 90 -3.24 -6.94 -20.83
CA PHE A 90 -3.66 -7.98 -21.79
C PHE A 90 -2.49 -8.49 -22.65
N LEU A 91 -1.54 -7.63 -22.99
CA LEU A 91 -0.29 -8.03 -23.63
C LEU A 91 0.45 -9.06 -22.77
N SER A 92 0.54 -8.87 -21.45
CA SER A 92 1.18 -9.84 -20.56
C SER A 92 0.52 -11.22 -20.56
N PHE A 93 -0.77 -11.29 -20.87
CA PHE A 93 -1.54 -12.54 -20.93
C PHE A 93 -1.65 -13.14 -22.34
N ASN A 94 -0.99 -12.56 -23.34
CA ASN A 94 -1.08 -12.97 -24.74
C ASN A 94 -0.08 -14.07 -25.15
N GLY A 95 0.49 -14.80 -24.17
CA GLY A 95 1.36 -15.95 -24.46
C GLY A 95 0.60 -17.27 -24.60
N GLU A 96 1.35 -18.38 -24.66
CA GLU A 96 0.81 -19.74 -24.82
C GLU A 96 -0.14 -20.15 -23.67
N LEU A 97 0.13 -19.62 -22.47
CA LEU A 97 -0.73 -19.78 -21.30
C LEU A 97 -1.24 -18.41 -20.83
N PRO A 98 -2.47 -18.33 -20.29
CA PRO A 98 -3.04 -17.10 -19.74
C PRO A 98 -2.46 -16.79 -18.36
N LEU A 99 -1.15 -16.60 -18.29
CA LEU A 99 -0.40 -16.17 -17.12
C LEU A 99 0.15 -14.76 -17.36
N PRO A 100 0.49 -13.98 -16.32
CA PRO A 100 1.12 -12.68 -16.49
C PRO A 100 2.60 -12.85 -16.87
N LEU A 101 2.88 -12.73 -18.17
CA LEU A 101 4.18 -12.91 -18.81
C LEU A 101 4.79 -11.56 -19.22
N ASN A 102 6.11 -11.50 -19.30
CA ASN A 102 6.82 -10.34 -19.86
C ASN A 102 7.58 -10.71 -21.13
N ARG A 103 7.83 -9.70 -21.94
CA ARG A 103 8.76 -9.75 -23.06
C ARG A 103 10.19 -9.55 -22.54
N GLN A 104 11.13 -10.30 -23.10
CA GLN A 104 12.56 -10.09 -22.82
C GLN A 104 13.11 -8.83 -23.49
N THR A 105 12.56 -8.48 -24.66
CA THR A 105 12.96 -7.33 -25.46
C THR A 105 11.73 -6.72 -26.13
N LEU A 106 11.82 -5.44 -26.50
CA LEU A 106 10.75 -4.74 -27.20
C LEU A 106 10.33 -5.50 -28.47
N ASN A 107 9.02 -5.56 -28.72
CA ASN A 107 8.40 -6.26 -29.86
C ASN A 107 8.57 -7.79 -29.90
N ALA A 108 9.13 -8.41 -28.86
CA ALA A 108 9.13 -9.87 -28.74
C ALA A 108 7.77 -10.39 -28.25
N GLU A 109 7.54 -11.71 -28.37
CA GLU A 109 6.42 -12.38 -27.70
C GLU A 109 6.68 -12.48 -26.19
N PRO A 110 5.64 -12.40 -25.34
CA PRO A 110 5.79 -12.52 -23.90
C PRO A 110 6.00 -13.99 -23.51
N LEU A 111 7.18 -14.31 -22.97
CA LEU A 111 7.60 -15.68 -22.61
C LEU A 111 8.14 -15.78 -21.18
N SER A 112 8.49 -14.65 -20.56
CA SER A 112 9.09 -14.58 -19.23
C SER A 112 7.99 -14.68 -18.17
N PHE A 113 7.93 -15.83 -17.50
CA PHE A 113 7.03 -16.08 -16.39
C PHE A 113 7.73 -15.92 -15.05
N ALA A 114 7.30 -14.95 -14.25
CA ALA A 114 7.69 -14.85 -12.85
C ALA A 114 6.44 -15.06 -11.98
N PRO A 115 6.38 -16.11 -11.13
CA PRO A 115 5.26 -16.30 -10.19
C PRO A 115 5.00 -15.06 -9.31
N HIS A 116 6.04 -14.25 -9.09
CA HIS A 116 5.95 -12.95 -8.43
C HIS A 116 4.86 -12.03 -8.99
N ASN A 117 4.59 -12.08 -10.30
CA ASN A 117 3.63 -11.20 -11.00
C ASN A 117 2.19 -11.71 -10.97
N LEU A 118 1.93 -12.92 -10.43
CA LEU A 118 0.58 -13.48 -10.34
C LEU A 118 -0.37 -12.55 -9.58
N ARG A 119 0.14 -11.95 -8.49
CA ARG A 119 -0.63 -11.01 -7.67
C ARG A 119 -1.07 -9.81 -8.51
N GLU A 120 -0.16 -9.21 -9.24
CA GLU A 120 -0.40 -7.98 -9.99
C GLU A 120 -1.24 -8.23 -11.24
N GLY A 121 -0.97 -9.30 -11.99
CA GLY A 121 -1.83 -9.73 -13.09
C GLY A 121 -3.28 -9.91 -12.64
N MET A 122 -3.51 -10.57 -11.49
CA MET A 122 -4.86 -10.73 -10.94
C MET A 122 -5.46 -9.42 -10.40
N HIS A 123 -4.66 -8.49 -9.88
CA HIS A 123 -5.14 -7.14 -9.54
C HIS A 123 -5.61 -6.39 -10.79
N ALA A 124 -4.92 -6.51 -11.93
CA ALA A 124 -5.33 -5.89 -13.20
C ALA A 124 -6.73 -6.37 -13.62
N LEU A 125 -6.87 -7.68 -13.75
CA LEU A 125 -8.10 -8.30 -14.24
C LEU A 125 -9.24 -8.10 -13.23
N GLY A 126 -8.97 -8.27 -11.94
CA GLY A 126 -9.97 -8.08 -10.90
C GLY A 126 -10.47 -6.65 -10.80
N ALA A 127 -9.61 -5.64 -10.96
CA ALA A 127 -10.02 -4.25 -10.97
C ALA A 127 -10.91 -3.93 -12.18
N LEU A 128 -10.54 -4.38 -13.38
CA LEU A 128 -11.34 -4.20 -14.60
C LEU A 128 -12.72 -4.84 -14.48
N VAL A 129 -12.80 -6.06 -13.92
CA VAL A 129 -14.09 -6.72 -13.67
C VAL A 129 -14.92 -5.96 -12.65
N THR A 130 -14.30 -5.51 -11.56
CA THR A 130 -15.01 -4.85 -10.46
C THR A 130 -15.57 -3.49 -10.86
N PHE A 131 -14.76 -2.66 -11.53
CA PHE A 131 -15.07 -1.24 -11.74
C PHE A 131 -15.50 -0.89 -13.17
N ARG A 132 -15.33 -1.80 -14.14
CA ARG A 132 -15.71 -1.59 -15.54
C ARG A 132 -16.60 -2.69 -16.12
N ASP A 133 -16.90 -3.75 -15.36
CA ASP A 133 -17.66 -4.93 -15.82
C ASP A 133 -17.07 -5.54 -17.10
N ASP A 134 -15.74 -5.59 -17.16
CA ASP A 134 -15.00 -6.08 -18.33
C ASP A 134 -15.09 -7.61 -18.47
N ASN A 135 -15.87 -8.06 -19.45
CA ASN A 135 -16.10 -9.48 -19.71
C ASN A 135 -14.86 -10.22 -20.24
N ASP A 136 -13.98 -9.54 -20.99
CA ASP A 136 -12.75 -10.17 -21.47
C ASP A 136 -11.77 -10.37 -20.31
N ALA A 137 -11.68 -9.39 -19.41
CA ALA A 137 -10.87 -9.49 -18.20
C ALA A 137 -11.39 -10.61 -17.28
N ARG A 138 -12.72 -10.75 -17.14
CA ARG A 138 -13.36 -11.86 -16.42
C ARG A 138 -12.96 -13.20 -17.02
N ALA A 139 -13.17 -13.38 -18.32
CA ALA A 139 -12.84 -14.62 -19.00
C ALA A 139 -11.35 -14.97 -18.89
N LEU A 140 -10.48 -13.95 -18.91
CA LEU A 140 -9.04 -14.13 -18.78
C LEU A 140 -8.62 -14.48 -17.34
N ALA A 141 -9.22 -13.84 -16.33
CA ALA A 141 -8.96 -14.14 -14.92
C ALA A 141 -9.32 -15.58 -14.55
N GLU A 142 -10.48 -16.05 -15.01
CA GLU A 142 -10.95 -17.40 -14.76
C GLU A 142 -10.03 -18.44 -15.42
N ARG A 143 -9.61 -18.20 -16.67
CA ARG A 143 -8.61 -19.07 -17.34
C ARG A 143 -7.24 -19.04 -16.67
N CYS A 144 -6.81 -17.88 -16.13
CA CYS A 144 -5.58 -17.79 -15.35
C CYS A 144 -5.66 -18.66 -14.10
N ILE A 145 -6.77 -18.60 -13.35
CA ILE A 145 -7.00 -19.44 -12.17
C ILE A 145 -6.99 -20.93 -12.56
N ASP A 146 -7.67 -21.31 -13.64
CA ASP A 146 -7.67 -22.69 -14.14
C ASP A 146 -6.26 -23.16 -14.52
N THR A 147 -5.47 -22.28 -15.12
CA THR A 147 -4.08 -22.57 -15.50
C THR A 147 -3.19 -22.75 -14.28
N VAL A 148 -3.34 -21.91 -13.24
CA VAL A 148 -2.62 -22.11 -11.98
C VAL A 148 -2.99 -23.48 -11.38
N ASN A 149 -4.26 -23.85 -11.37
CA ASN A 149 -4.70 -25.14 -10.84
C ASN A 149 -4.19 -26.36 -11.63
N ASP A 150 -3.94 -26.22 -12.94
CA ASP A 150 -3.44 -27.31 -13.79
C ASP A 150 -1.90 -27.43 -13.75
N TYR A 151 -1.18 -26.34 -13.50
CA TYR A 151 0.29 -26.30 -13.58
C TYR A 151 0.99 -26.14 -12.23
N TRP A 152 0.27 -25.87 -11.14
CA TRP A 152 0.84 -25.69 -9.82
C TRP A 152 0.09 -26.52 -8.77
N THR A 153 0.84 -27.11 -7.83
CA THR A 153 0.27 -27.82 -6.66
C THR A 153 0.94 -27.38 -5.37
N ALA A 154 0.24 -27.58 -4.24
CA ALA A 154 0.74 -27.23 -2.90
C ALA A 154 1.97 -28.06 -2.46
N GLU A 155 2.08 -29.27 -3.00
CA GLU A 155 3.11 -30.24 -2.71
C GLU A 155 4.35 -30.02 -3.59
N ASP A 156 4.16 -29.95 -4.91
CA ASP A 156 5.26 -29.99 -5.88
C ASP A 156 5.60 -28.61 -6.47
N GLY A 157 4.78 -27.58 -6.22
CA GLY A 157 4.93 -26.27 -6.85
C GLY A 157 4.57 -26.32 -8.35
N TRP A 158 5.22 -25.48 -9.15
CA TRP A 158 5.01 -25.43 -10.61
C TRP A 158 5.60 -26.65 -11.33
N ASP A 159 4.87 -27.21 -12.29
CA ASP A 159 5.38 -28.20 -13.27
C ASP A 159 6.29 -27.51 -14.30
N VAL A 160 7.51 -27.18 -13.84
CA VAL A 160 8.54 -26.51 -14.64
C VAL A 160 8.82 -27.24 -15.96
N PRO A 161 9.00 -28.57 -16.00
CA PRO A 161 9.22 -29.27 -17.26
C PRO A 161 8.07 -29.12 -18.26
N ARG A 162 6.82 -29.01 -17.81
CA ARG A 162 5.67 -28.77 -18.69
C ARG A 162 5.62 -27.32 -19.18
N LEU A 163 5.96 -26.35 -18.33
CA LEU A 163 6.08 -24.94 -18.72
C LEU A 163 7.20 -24.71 -19.75
N GLU A 164 8.39 -25.27 -19.52
CA GLU A 164 9.54 -25.13 -20.43
C GLU A 164 9.28 -25.77 -21.80
N LYS A 165 8.51 -26.87 -21.86
CA LYS A 165 8.08 -27.49 -23.13
C LYS A 165 7.16 -26.60 -23.96
N LEU A 166 6.48 -25.65 -23.34
CA LEU A 166 5.67 -24.62 -24.00
C LEU A 166 6.50 -23.38 -24.39
N GLY A 167 7.82 -23.40 -24.12
CA GLY A 167 8.72 -22.29 -24.41
C GLY A 167 8.69 -21.18 -23.36
N LEU A 168 8.03 -21.39 -22.21
CA LEU A 168 8.02 -20.42 -21.12
C LEU A 168 9.33 -20.46 -20.34
N GLU A 169 9.83 -19.27 -20.02
CA GLU A 169 11.03 -19.10 -19.21
C GLU A 169 10.67 -18.68 -17.79
N ILE A 170 11.01 -19.51 -16.82
CA ILE A 170 10.71 -19.21 -15.41
C ILE A 170 11.80 -18.32 -14.83
N GLN A 171 11.43 -17.08 -14.50
CA GLN A 171 12.29 -16.06 -13.90
C GLN A 171 11.90 -15.76 -12.45
N GLY A 172 12.82 -15.10 -11.74
CA GLY A 172 12.57 -14.58 -10.40
C GLY A 172 12.53 -15.65 -9.31
N THR A 173 11.83 -15.31 -8.23
CA THR A 173 11.73 -16.13 -7.01
C THR A 173 10.89 -17.37 -7.23
N ARG A 174 11.33 -18.49 -6.63
CA ARG A 174 10.62 -19.78 -6.66
C ARG A 174 10.09 -20.19 -5.28
N ASP A 175 10.28 -19.35 -4.27
CA ASP A 175 9.68 -19.57 -2.96
C ASP A 175 8.21 -19.11 -2.94
N PHE A 176 7.42 -19.79 -2.12
CA PHE A 176 5.99 -19.57 -2.02
C PHE A 176 5.62 -18.15 -1.58
N ILE A 177 6.38 -17.54 -0.65
CA ILE A 177 6.04 -16.23 -0.10
C ILE A 177 6.28 -15.12 -1.12
N SER A 178 7.34 -15.21 -1.92
CA SER A 178 7.67 -14.24 -2.96
C SER A 178 6.94 -14.49 -4.29
N GLY A 179 6.39 -15.69 -4.48
CA GLY A 179 5.60 -16.10 -5.63
C GLY A 179 4.11 -16.20 -5.32
N GLU A 180 3.59 -17.42 -5.23
CA GLU A 180 2.15 -17.72 -5.32
C GLU A 180 1.36 -17.23 -4.11
N GLY A 181 1.94 -17.23 -2.91
CA GLY A 181 1.28 -16.77 -1.69
C GLY A 181 0.78 -15.33 -1.80
N ARG A 182 1.45 -14.51 -2.63
CA ARG A 182 1.06 -13.11 -2.90
C ARG A 182 -0.30 -12.99 -3.59
N MET A 183 -0.78 -14.05 -4.23
CA MET A 183 -2.03 -14.06 -4.99
C MET A 183 -3.29 -14.16 -4.10
N ILE A 184 -3.16 -14.49 -2.80
CA ILE A 184 -4.29 -14.62 -1.86
C ILE A 184 -5.19 -13.37 -1.88
N GLY A 185 -4.60 -12.17 -1.76
CA GLY A 185 -5.34 -10.91 -1.70
C GLY A 185 -6.14 -10.62 -2.98
N PRO A 186 -5.54 -10.62 -4.18
CA PRO A 186 -6.29 -10.45 -5.43
C PRO A 186 -7.39 -11.49 -5.63
N LEU A 187 -7.18 -12.76 -5.25
CA LEU A 187 -8.22 -13.79 -5.33
C LEU A 187 -9.40 -13.49 -4.40
N VAL A 188 -9.12 -13.02 -3.18
CA VAL A 188 -10.14 -12.56 -2.23
C VAL A 188 -10.94 -11.38 -2.81
N LYS A 189 -10.27 -10.41 -3.41
CA LYS A 189 -10.92 -9.26 -4.08
C LYS A 189 -11.79 -9.73 -5.25
N TYR A 190 -11.27 -10.62 -6.09
CA TYR A 190 -11.99 -11.16 -7.23
C TYR A 190 -13.25 -11.93 -6.80
N TYR A 191 -13.14 -12.80 -5.79
CA TYR A 191 -14.30 -13.51 -5.24
C TYR A 191 -15.32 -12.54 -4.65
N ARG A 192 -14.89 -11.52 -3.92
CA ARG A 192 -15.80 -10.50 -3.35
C ARG A 192 -16.60 -9.79 -4.45
N ALA A 193 -15.99 -9.49 -5.58
CA ALA A 193 -16.64 -8.80 -6.70
C ALA A 193 -17.55 -9.71 -7.53
N THR A 194 -17.21 -10.99 -7.69
CA THR A 194 -17.85 -11.87 -8.69
C THR A 194 -18.61 -13.06 -8.12
N GLY A 195 -18.28 -13.50 -6.91
CA GLY A 195 -18.71 -14.77 -6.34
C GLY A 195 -18.06 -16.01 -7.01
N TYR A 196 -17.00 -15.84 -7.81
CA TYR A 196 -16.35 -16.96 -8.52
C TYR A 196 -15.67 -17.93 -7.56
N GLY A 197 -16.35 -19.04 -7.26
CA GLY A 197 -15.92 -20.06 -6.28
C GLY A 197 -14.46 -20.52 -6.41
N PRO A 198 -13.96 -20.87 -7.61
CA PRO A 198 -12.59 -21.33 -7.77
C PRO A 198 -11.51 -20.33 -7.32
N ALA A 199 -11.80 -19.02 -7.35
CA ALA A 199 -10.88 -18.02 -6.79
C ALA A 199 -10.74 -18.17 -5.27
N LEU A 200 -11.86 -18.37 -4.56
CA LEU A 200 -11.84 -18.59 -3.11
C LEU A 200 -11.18 -19.92 -2.76
N GLU A 201 -11.46 -20.98 -3.53
CA GLU A 201 -10.83 -22.30 -3.32
C GLU A 201 -9.31 -22.21 -3.41
N LEU A 202 -8.79 -21.55 -4.45
CA LEU A 202 -7.34 -21.36 -4.61
C LEU A 202 -6.74 -20.49 -3.50
N ALA A 203 -7.43 -19.43 -3.09
CA ALA A 203 -7.00 -18.60 -1.95
C ALA A 203 -6.92 -19.41 -0.65
N LEU A 204 -7.87 -20.32 -0.42
CA LEU A 204 -7.88 -21.21 0.75
C LEU A 204 -6.71 -22.20 0.72
N VAL A 205 -6.41 -22.81 -0.43
CA VAL A 205 -5.24 -23.71 -0.59
C VAL A 205 -3.94 -22.97 -0.25
N MET A 206 -3.75 -21.78 -0.81
CA MET A 206 -2.57 -20.96 -0.54
C MET A 206 -2.49 -20.52 0.93
N LYS A 207 -3.62 -20.15 1.54
CA LYS A 207 -3.68 -19.82 2.96
C LYS A 207 -3.26 -20.99 3.85
N GLU A 208 -3.65 -22.23 3.54
CA GLU A 208 -3.23 -23.41 4.32
C GLU A 208 -1.70 -23.57 4.32
N ILE A 209 -1.06 -23.36 3.17
CA ILE A 209 0.41 -23.36 3.08
C ILE A 209 0.99 -22.22 3.92
N ALA A 210 0.46 -21.01 3.76
CA ALA A 210 0.94 -19.81 4.44
C ALA A 210 0.95 -19.97 5.97
N VAL A 211 -0.16 -20.43 6.57
CA VAL A 211 -0.29 -20.54 8.04
C VAL A 211 0.35 -21.80 8.63
N THR A 212 0.45 -22.87 7.83
CA THR A 212 1.10 -24.10 8.30
C THR A 212 2.62 -23.97 8.30
N ARG A 213 3.18 -23.28 7.30
CA ARG A 213 4.62 -23.24 7.06
C ARG A 213 5.28 -21.93 7.46
N PHE A 214 4.60 -20.79 7.42
CA PHE A 214 5.26 -19.48 7.52
C PHE A 214 4.72 -18.62 8.67
N PHE A 215 3.41 -18.35 8.66
CA PHE A 215 2.72 -17.54 9.66
C PHE A 215 2.16 -18.45 10.77
N THR A 216 3.05 -18.93 11.63
CA THR A 216 2.70 -19.83 12.73
C THR A 216 2.00 -19.11 13.87
N ALA A 217 1.32 -19.85 14.74
CA ALA A 217 0.47 -19.30 15.81
C ALA A 217 1.22 -18.46 16.86
N ASP A 218 2.53 -18.63 17.01
CA ASP A 218 3.38 -17.79 17.87
C ASP A 218 3.67 -16.41 17.25
N GLY A 219 3.45 -16.26 15.94
CA GLY A 219 3.64 -15.02 15.22
C GLY A 219 5.09 -14.58 15.06
N SER A 220 6.07 -15.44 15.35
CA SER A 220 7.49 -15.09 15.17
C SER A 220 7.86 -15.02 13.70
N PHE A 221 8.79 -14.15 13.34
CA PHE A 221 9.49 -14.22 12.06
C PHE A 221 10.77 -15.05 12.23
N ASP A 222 11.04 -15.91 11.24
CA ASP A 222 12.21 -16.78 11.17
C ASP A 222 12.73 -16.79 9.72
N PRO A 223 13.94 -16.28 9.46
CA PRO A 223 14.49 -16.18 8.10
C PRO A 223 14.66 -17.55 7.42
N ASP A 224 15.00 -18.61 8.18
CA ASP A 224 15.20 -19.95 7.63
C ASP A 224 13.87 -20.55 7.16
N ARG A 225 12.77 -20.19 7.85
CA ARG A 225 11.42 -20.64 7.51
C ARG A 225 10.84 -19.88 6.33
N PHE A 226 11.04 -18.56 6.28
CA PHE A 226 10.51 -17.71 5.23
C PHE A 226 11.27 -17.80 3.91
N VAL A 227 12.57 -18.16 3.96
CA VAL A 227 13.46 -18.37 2.79
C VAL A 227 13.54 -17.20 1.80
N THR A 228 12.99 -16.04 2.18
CA THR A 228 13.06 -14.77 1.47
C THR A 228 13.42 -13.68 2.45
N ASN A 229 14.21 -12.72 2.00
CA ASN A 229 14.51 -11.50 2.75
C ASN A 229 13.75 -10.28 2.23
N HIS A 230 12.97 -10.41 1.15
CA HIS A 230 12.22 -9.31 0.57
C HIS A 230 10.96 -9.02 1.39
N ILE A 231 10.93 -7.91 2.11
CA ILE A 231 9.90 -7.65 3.13
C ILE A 231 8.52 -7.47 2.50
N HIS A 232 8.43 -6.80 1.35
CA HIS A 232 7.16 -6.64 0.63
C HIS A 232 6.47 -7.97 0.34
N SER A 233 7.24 -9.02 -0.01
CA SER A 233 6.69 -10.36 -0.22
C SER A 233 6.00 -10.90 1.03
N ILE A 234 6.56 -10.61 2.21
CA ILE A 234 6.04 -11.05 3.50
C ILE A 234 4.82 -10.21 3.91
N THR A 235 4.93 -8.88 3.84
CA THR A 235 3.87 -7.96 4.28
C THR A 235 2.61 -8.08 3.42
N CYS A 236 2.76 -8.25 2.11
CA CYS A 236 1.59 -8.36 1.23
C CYS A 236 0.82 -9.67 1.46
N VAL A 237 1.50 -10.77 1.83
CA VAL A 237 0.85 -12.03 2.20
C VAL A 237 0.14 -11.87 3.55
N LEU A 238 0.76 -11.22 4.54
CA LEU A 238 0.11 -10.92 5.82
C LEU A 238 -1.18 -10.10 5.63
N SER A 239 -1.12 -9.03 4.83
CA SER A 239 -2.30 -8.21 4.50
C SER A 239 -3.36 -9.04 3.78
N SER A 240 -2.95 -9.92 2.86
CA SER A 240 -3.87 -10.82 2.15
C SER A 240 -4.56 -11.82 3.07
N LEU A 241 -3.86 -12.36 4.08
CA LEU A 241 -4.44 -13.22 5.11
C LEU A 241 -5.44 -12.44 5.97
N ALA A 242 -5.14 -11.18 6.30
CA ALA A 242 -6.08 -10.30 7.00
C ALA A 242 -7.35 -10.06 6.18
N GLN A 243 -7.22 -9.81 4.88
CA GLN A 243 -8.35 -9.64 3.96
C GLN A 243 -9.21 -10.91 3.85
N LEU A 244 -8.58 -12.09 3.79
CA LEU A 244 -9.28 -13.37 3.76
C LEU A 244 -10.02 -13.64 5.07
N ALA A 245 -9.37 -13.39 6.22
CA ALA A 245 -9.98 -13.53 7.53
C ALA A 245 -11.21 -12.62 7.68
N ASP A 246 -11.10 -11.37 7.25
CA ASP A 246 -12.20 -10.40 7.25
C ASP A 246 -13.36 -10.84 6.34
N LEU A 247 -13.05 -11.32 5.12
CA LEU A 247 -14.06 -11.84 4.19
C LEU A 247 -14.87 -12.99 4.80
N LEU A 248 -14.20 -13.92 5.49
CA LEU A 248 -14.80 -15.15 6.02
C LEU A 248 -15.36 -15.02 7.44
N GLY A 249 -15.04 -13.95 8.17
CA GLY A 249 -15.30 -13.88 9.61
C GLY A 249 -14.46 -14.90 10.40
N ASP A 250 -13.26 -15.24 9.92
CA ASP A 250 -12.39 -16.27 10.50
C ASP A 250 -11.52 -15.70 11.65
N ALA A 251 -12.05 -15.76 12.88
CA ALA A 251 -11.36 -15.29 14.07
C ALA A 251 -10.04 -16.05 14.39
N PRO A 252 -9.95 -17.39 14.23
CA PRO A 252 -8.68 -18.10 14.32
C PRO A 252 -7.60 -17.56 13.36
N LEU A 253 -7.92 -17.37 12.07
CA LEU A 253 -6.97 -16.80 11.12
C LEU A 253 -6.59 -15.37 11.48
N MET A 254 -7.56 -14.54 11.90
CA MET A 254 -7.29 -13.18 12.35
C MET A 254 -6.36 -13.14 13.57
N SER A 255 -6.44 -14.14 14.44
CA SER A 255 -5.54 -14.25 15.60
C SER A 255 -4.10 -14.55 15.19
N ILE A 256 -3.89 -15.35 14.13
CA ILE A 256 -2.56 -15.60 13.55
C ILE A 256 -2.00 -14.31 12.94
N VAL A 257 -2.81 -13.59 12.16
CA VAL A 257 -2.45 -12.28 11.60
C VAL A 257 -2.03 -11.32 12.71
N LYS A 258 -2.83 -11.24 13.78
CA LYS A 258 -2.53 -10.38 14.92
C LYS A 258 -1.24 -10.78 15.65
N ALA A 259 -1.02 -12.07 15.86
CA ALA A 259 0.20 -12.56 16.49
C ALA A 259 1.45 -12.17 15.68
N PHE A 260 1.41 -12.35 14.35
CA PHE A 260 2.52 -11.94 13.49
C PHE A 260 2.70 -10.42 13.44
N TYR A 261 1.59 -9.66 13.44
CA TYR A 261 1.63 -8.20 13.49
C TYR A 261 2.28 -7.66 14.77
N ASP A 262 2.09 -8.34 15.90
CA ASP A 262 2.63 -7.94 17.21
C ASP A 262 4.08 -8.39 17.43
N ASN A 263 4.48 -9.50 16.81
CA ASN A 263 5.75 -10.15 17.10
C ASN A 263 6.69 -10.10 15.88
N GLY A 264 6.32 -10.77 14.80
CA GLY A 264 7.15 -10.91 13.59
C GLY A 264 7.47 -9.58 12.91
N LEU A 265 6.48 -8.70 12.78
CA LEU A 265 6.68 -7.39 12.13
C LEU A 265 7.66 -6.47 12.86
N LEU A 266 7.96 -6.70 14.15
CA LEU A 266 8.95 -5.88 14.87
C LEU A 266 10.36 -5.99 14.27
N GLN A 267 10.63 -7.02 13.48
CA GLN A 267 11.89 -7.19 12.73
C GLN A 267 11.87 -6.54 11.34
N MET A 268 10.75 -5.92 10.95
CA MET A 268 10.51 -5.43 9.59
C MET A 268 9.92 -4.03 9.55
N ARG A 269 9.58 -3.43 10.69
CA ARG A 269 9.09 -2.06 10.77
C ARG A 269 9.53 -1.40 12.06
N ASP A 270 9.74 -0.10 11.99
CA ASP A 270 10.01 0.72 13.16
C ASP A 270 8.71 1.19 13.85
N GLU A 271 8.87 2.03 14.87
CA GLU A 271 7.81 2.57 15.72
C GLU A 271 6.89 3.57 15.00
N ILE A 272 7.32 4.13 13.86
CA ILE A 272 6.49 4.97 12.98
C ILE A 272 5.95 4.22 11.77
N GLY A 273 6.33 2.94 11.63
CA GLY A 273 5.94 2.02 10.59
C GLY A 273 6.61 2.27 9.23
N TRP A 274 7.77 2.93 9.22
CA TRP A 274 8.74 2.77 8.13
C TRP A 274 9.27 1.33 8.14
N SER A 275 9.62 0.81 6.97
CA SER A 275 10.05 -0.58 6.79
C SER A 275 11.18 -0.65 5.75
N PRO A 276 12.30 -1.34 6.04
CA PRO A 276 13.37 -1.55 5.07
C PRO A 276 12.90 -2.41 3.89
N GLU A 277 13.61 -2.36 2.76
CA GLU A 277 13.29 -3.21 1.59
C GLU A 277 13.58 -4.68 1.89
N ILE A 278 14.68 -4.94 2.60
CA ILE A 278 15.15 -6.28 2.95
C ILE A 278 15.30 -6.48 4.45
N VAL A 279 15.04 -7.70 4.90
CA VAL A 279 15.33 -8.15 6.27
C VAL A 279 16.84 -8.12 6.51
N GLY A 280 17.24 -7.57 7.66
CA GLY A 280 18.65 -7.52 8.06
C GLY A 280 19.48 -6.54 7.21
N GLN A 281 18.84 -5.51 6.67
CA GLN A 281 19.52 -4.42 5.98
C GLN A 281 20.60 -3.77 6.87
N GLU A 282 21.81 -3.64 6.36
CA GLU A 282 22.94 -3.03 7.08
C GLU A 282 23.40 -1.73 6.40
N ASP A 283 23.95 -0.81 7.20
CA ASP A 283 24.53 0.48 6.75
C ASP A 283 23.59 1.31 5.83
N SER A 284 22.28 1.20 6.04
CA SER A 284 21.29 1.88 5.19
C SER A 284 19.96 2.05 5.90
N ASP A 285 19.39 3.25 5.80
CA ASP A 285 18.03 3.58 6.26
C ASP A 285 17.04 3.69 5.08
N HIS A 286 17.33 3.14 3.89
CA HIS A 286 16.34 3.14 2.81
C HIS A 286 15.20 2.15 3.10
N GLY A 287 13.96 2.58 2.91
CA GLY A 287 12.76 1.77 3.06
C GLY A 287 12.16 1.35 1.74
N GLU A 288 10.99 0.72 1.78
CA GLU A 288 10.10 0.56 0.63
C GLU A 288 8.66 0.90 1.04
N ALA A 289 8.05 1.89 0.37
CA ALA A 289 6.73 2.38 0.77
C ALA A 289 5.59 1.36 0.59
N ASN A 290 5.74 0.36 -0.29
CA ASN A 290 4.78 -0.75 -0.41
C ASN A 290 4.62 -1.49 0.92
N ASN A 291 5.73 -1.75 1.62
CA ASN A 291 5.74 -2.50 2.88
C ASN A 291 4.89 -1.77 3.93
N SER A 292 5.12 -0.47 4.07
CA SER A 292 4.35 0.39 4.95
C SER A 292 2.87 0.46 4.55
N GLY A 293 2.56 0.43 3.25
CA GLY A 293 1.18 0.32 2.73
C GLY A 293 0.49 -0.99 3.15
N ASP A 294 1.13 -2.13 2.97
CA ASP A 294 0.59 -3.44 3.38
C ASP A 294 0.40 -3.55 4.91
N ILE A 295 1.37 -3.03 5.67
CA ILE A 295 1.30 -2.99 7.14
C ILE A 295 0.14 -2.09 7.59
N LEU A 296 -0.04 -0.94 6.94
CA LEU A 296 -1.16 -0.03 7.15
C LEU A 296 -2.50 -0.72 6.88
N GLU A 297 -2.67 -1.38 5.74
CA GLU A 297 -3.90 -2.13 5.43
C GLU A 297 -4.19 -3.21 6.48
N THR A 298 -3.17 -3.94 6.91
CA THR A 298 -3.29 -4.94 8.00
C THR A 298 -3.77 -4.27 9.29
N ALA A 299 -3.20 -3.12 9.65
CA ALA A 299 -3.56 -2.37 10.85
C ALA A 299 -5.02 -1.88 10.81
N LEU A 300 -5.49 -1.41 9.65
CA LEU A 300 -6.88 -1.01 9.45
C LEU A 300 -7.86 -2.19 9.65
N ILE A 301 -7.56 -3.34 9.07
CA ILE A 301 -8.38 -4.55 9.21
C ILE A 301 -8.40 -5.03 10.67
N LEU A 302 -7.25 -5.05 11.35
CA LEU A 302 -7.18 -5.38 12.78
C LEU A 302 -7.98 -4.38 13.63
N GLY A 303 -7.91 -3.09 13.32
CA GLY A 303 -8.71 -2.05 13.94
C GLY A 303 -10.21 -2.34 13.82
N ARG A 304 -10.67 -2.70 12.62
CA ARG A 304 -12.06 -3.09 12.33
C ARG A 304 -12.51 -4.30 13.15
N TRP A 305 -11.60 -5.21 13.46
CA TRP A 305 -11.82 -6.39 14.29
C TRP A 305 -11.78 -6.13 15.80
N GLY A 306 -11.68 -4.86 16.21
CA GLY A 306 -11.75 -4.45 17.61
C GLY A 306 -10.39 -4.21 18.26
N TYR A 307 -9.28 -4.41 17.54
CA TYR A 307 -7.96 -4.01 18.02
C TYR A 307 -7.74 -2.51 17.79
N ALA A 308 -8.47 -1.67 18.52
CA ALA A 308 -8.54 -0.22 18.28
C ALA A 308 -7.17 0.51 18.28
N LYS A 309 -6.15 -0.06 18.94
CA LYS A 309 -4.77 0.45 18.89
C LYS A 309 -4.15 0.34 17.49
N CYS A 310 -4.55 -0.61 16.66
CA CYS A 310 -4.05 -0.73 15.30
C CYS A 310 -4.52 0.45 14.41
N TYR A 311 -5.65 1.11 14.71
CA TYR A 311 -5.98 2.38 14.06
C TYR A 311 -5.04 3.52 14.48
N HIS A 312 -4.46 3.45 15.68
CA HIS A 312 -3.42 4.40 16.09
C HIS A 312 -2.12 4.16 15.31
N ASP A 313 -1.70 2.90 15.17
CA ASP A 313 -0.55 2.56 14.30
C ASP A 313 -0.78 3.05 12.87
N ALA A 314 -1.98 2.86 12.32
CA ALA A 314 -2.35 3.34 10.99
C ALA A 314 -2.18 4.88 10.86
N GLU A 315 -2.67 5.66 11.82
CA GLU A 315 -2.46 7.12 11.81
C GLU A 315 -0.98 7.50 11.89
N ARG A 316 -0.19 6.78 12.68
CA ARG A 316 1.24 7.03 12.82
C ARG A 316 1.99 6.73 11.52
N ILE A 317 1.71 5.59 10.89
CA ILE A 317 2.27 5.21 9.58
C ILE A 317 2.01 6.32 8.56
N LEU A 318 0.76 6.81 8.50
CA LEU A 318 0.36 7.84 7.55
C LEU A 318 1.08 9.16 7.78
N ARG A 319 1.04 9.68 9.01
CA ARG A 319 1.50 11.04 9.34
C ARG A 319 3.01 11.14 9.46
N CYS A 320 3.67 10.08 9.90
CA CYS A 320 5.10 10.09 10.16
C CYS A 320 5.93 9.58 8.98
N HIS A 321 5.35 8.74 8.11
CA HIS A 321 6.11 8.06 7.07
C HIS A 321 5.50 8.15 5.66
N LEU A 322 4.32 7.55 5.44
CA LEU A 322 3.77 7.39 4.09
C LEU A 322 3.39 8.71 3.43
N LEU A 323 2.61 9.59 4.07
CA LEU A 323 2.25 10.87 3.45
C LEU A 323 3.47 11.79 3.25
N PRO A 324 4.42 11.88 4.21
CA PRO A 324 5.64 12.66 4.05
C PRO A 324 6.52 12.23 2.88
N CYS A 325 6.59 10.93 2.59
CA CYS A 325 7.53 10.40 1.60
C CYS A 325 7.05 10.50 0.13
N GLN A 326 5.88 11.08 -0.12
CA GLN A 326 5.42 11.36 -1.47
C GLN A 326 6.24 12.48 -2.11
N VAL A 327 6.61 12.33 -3.38
CA VAL A 327 7.20 13.41 -4.17
C VAL A 327 6.14 14.45 -4.51
N ARG A 328 6.19 15.61 -3.84
CA ARG A 328 5.25 16.73 -4.04
C ARG A 328 5.89 18.00 -4.57
N ASP A 329 7.20 17.95 -4.76
CA ASP A 329 8.06 18.97 -5.38
C ASP A 329 9.15 18.23 -6.15
N THR A 330 9.32 18.57 -7.42
CA THR A 330 10.28 17.96 -8.33
C THR A 330 11.42 18.91 -8.70
N SER A 331 11.49 20.09 -8.08
CA SER A 331 12.50 21.13 -8.36
C SER A 331 13.95 20.70 -8.13
N TRP A 332 14.16 19.61 -7.41
CA TRP A 332 15.47 19.01 -7.10
C TRP A 332 15.85 17.84 -8.03
N ILE A 333 14.95 17.43 -8.93
CA ILE A 333 15.18 16.42 -9.96
C ILE A 333 15.58 17.16 -11.24
N VAL A 334 16.67 16.73 -11.86
CA VAL A 334 17.20 17.36 -13.08
C VAL A 334 16.99 16.41 -14.25
N ASP A 335 16.24 16.85 -15.26
CA ASP A 335 16.04 16.05 -16.46
C ASP A 335 17.37 15.74 -17.17
N PRO A 336 17.54 14.50 -17.68
CA PRO A 336 18.75 14.12 -18.40
C PRO A 336 18.78 14.77 -19.80
N PRO A 337 19.97 14.90 -20.42
CA PRO A 337 20.06 15.21 -21.84
C PRO A 337 19.34 14.13 -22.68
N ASN A 338 18.51 14.55 -23.64
CA ASN A 338 17.76 13.64 -24.50
C ASN A 338 17.88 13.99 -26.01
N PRO A 339 19.08 13.91 -26.61
CA PRO A 339 19.30 14.29 -28.02
C PRO A 339 18.62 13.34 -29.02
N GLU A 340 18.43 12.08 -28.65
CA GLU A 340 17.84 11.03 -29.50
C GLU A 340 16.32 10.91 -29.33
N GLY A 341 15.72 11.71 -28.43
CA GLY A 341 14.26 11.74 -28.23
C GLY A 341 13.67 10.47 -27.61
N VAL A 342 14.45 9.74 -26.80
CA VAL A 342 14.00 8.52 -26.09
C VAL A 342 13.00 8.89 -25.00
N ASP A 343 11.84 8.23 -24.96
CA ASP A 343 10.75 8.63 -24.05
C ASP A 343 11.12 8.48 -22.57
N GLY A 344 11.91 7.45 -22.22
CA GLY A 344 12.38 7.24 -20.84
C GLY A 344 13.29 8.36 -20.30
N LEU A 345 13.73 9.29 -21.16
CA LEU A 345 14.54 10.46 -20.81
C LEU A 345 13.77 11.78 -20.94
N ARG A 346 12.47 11.72 -21.29
CA ARG A 346 11.63 12.89 -21.52
C ARG A 346 10.79 13.21 -20.27
N ASP A 347 10.84 14.47 -19.85
CA ASP A 347 10.05 15.05 -18.75
C ASP A 347 10.07 14.20 -17.48
N VAL A 348 11.20 13.55 -17.20
CA VAL A 348 11.35 12.58 -16.11
C VAL A 348 11.03 13.23 -14.77
N ALA A 349 11.50 14.46 -14.54
CA ALA A 349 11.22 15.19 -13.31
C ALA A 349 9.71 15.38 -13.09
N ASP A 350 8.97 15.85 -14.10
CA ASP A 350 7.52 16.10 -13.98
C ASP A 350 6.71 14.81 -13.82
N ARG A 351 7.13 13.72 -14.49
CA ARG A 351 6.49 12.40 -14.40
C ARG A 351 6.63 11.76 -13.01
N HIS A 352 7.59 12.20 -12.20
CA HIS A 352 7.75 11.77 -10.80
C HIS A 352 6.88 12.53 -9.80
N LEU A 353 6.21 13.62 -10.19
CA LEU A 353 5.35 14.36 -9.26
C LEU A 353 4.13 13.49 -8.88
N GLY A 354 4.11 13.06 -7.61
CA GLY A 354 3.15 12.13 -7.01
C GLY A 354 3.69 10.76 -6.63
N ALA A 355 4.95 10.46 -7.00
CA ALA A 355 5.52 9.14 -6.82
C ALA A 355 5.85 8.79 -5.35
N PHE A 356 5.89 7.49 -5.08
CA PHE A 356 6.35 6.85 -3.85
C PHE A 356 7.48 5.88 -4.21
N GLY A 357 8.40 5.64 -3.29
CA GLY A 357 9.64 4.94 -3.61
C GLY A 357 10.30 4.29 -2.42
N PHE A 358 11.62 4.49 -2.32
CA PHE A 358 12.48 3.88 -1.30
C PHE A 358 13.03 4.90 -0.28
N PRO A 359 12.17 5.59 0.48
CA PRO A 359 12.56 6.69 1.36
C PRO A 359 13.24 6.22 2.66
N ALA A 360 14.07 7.08 3.25
CA ALA A 360 14.42 6.98 4.66
C ALA A 360 13.31 7.57 5.55
N PRO A 361 13.27 7.27 6.86
CA PRO A 361 12.29 7.84 7.79
C PRO A 361 12.26 9.39 7.76
N TYR A 362 13.44 10.00 7.61
CA TYR A 362 13.65 11.44 7.69
C TYR A 362 13.68 12.16 6.34
N GLY A 363 13.76 11.46 5.19
CA GLY A 363 13.94 12.10 3.88
C GLY A 363 13.98 11.13 2.70
N HIS A 364 14.04 11.67 1.46
CA HIS A 364 14.14 10.84 0.26
C HIS A 364 15.53 10.18 0.11
N SER A 365 16.57 10.77 0.69
CA SER A 365 17.91 10.20 0.70
C SER A 365 18.19 9.55 2.05
N SER A 366 18.66 8.30 2.02
CA SER A 366 19.25 7.63 3.18
C SER A 366 20.69 8.10 3.40
N VAL A 367 21.12 8.15 4.66
CA VAL A 367 22.55 8.15 5.02
C VAL A 367 23.15 6.75 4.88
N GLY A 368 24.46 6.61 5.07
CA GLY A 368 25.18 5.35 4.87
C GLY A 368 25.30 4.98 3.38
N ALA A 369 25.25 3.69 3.08
CA ALA A 369 25.26 3.16 1.72
C ALA A 369 24.00 3.50 0.93
N GLY A 370 22.85 3.70 1.59
CA GLY A 370 21.56 3.92 0.92
C GLY A 370 21.13 2.74 0.04
N LYS A 371 20.15 2.96 -0.83
CA LYS A 371 19.77 1.96 -1.85
C LYS A 371 20.82 1.97 -2.96
N ASP A 372 21.37 0.81 -3.34
CA ASP A 372 22.31 0.67 -4.46
C ASP A 372 23.42 1.76 -4.53
N ASN A 373 24.04 2.07 -3.39
CA ASN A 373 25.06 3.13 -3.22
C ASN A 373 24.52 4.56 -3.44
N GLY A 374 23.45 4.93 -2.73
CA GLY A 374 22.88 6.29 -2.70
C GLY A 374 21.89 6.59 -3.82
N ARG A 375 21.36 5.56 -4.48
CA ARG A 375 20.29 5.67 -5.47
C ARG A 375 19.01 6.19 -4.82
N ILE A 376 18.37 7.17 -5.48
CA ILE A 376 16.99 7.58 -5.17
C ILE A 376 16.11 7.10 -6.32
N SER A 377 15.18 6.20 -6.00
CA SER A 377 14.28 5.55 -6.96
C SER A 377 12.84 5.51 -6.47
N PHE A 378 11.92 5.43 -7.43
CA PHE A 378 10.47 5.48 -7.23
C PHE A 378 9.79 4.49 -8.16
N ASN A 379 10.20 3.21 -8.12
CA ASN A 379 9.67 2.19 -9.03
C ASN A 379 8.14 2.28 -9.10
N MET A 380 7.62 2.26 -10.32
CA MET A 380 6.26 2.78 -10.56
C MET A 380 5.18 1.91 -9.93
N ASP A 381 5.44 0.63 -9.73
CA ASP A 381 4.55 -0.29 -9.02
C ASP A 381 4.23 0.17 -7.59
N ILE A 382 5.19 0.83 -6.92
CA ILE A 382 5.06 1.34 -5.55
C ILE A 382 3.98 2.42 -5.47
N VAL A 383 3.87 3.25 -6.51
CA VAL A 383 2.86 4.31 -6.57
C VAL A 383 1.45 3.71 -6.48
N GLY A 384 1.18 2.70 -7.31
CA GLY A 384 -0.09 1.99 -7.28
C GLY A 384 -0.33 1.24 -5.97
N GLY A 385 0.70 0.63 -5.39
CA GLY A 385 0.61 -0.02 -4.08
C GLY A 385 0.16 0.93 -2.97
N VAL A 386 0.88 2.03 -2.79
CA VAL A 386 0.58 3.02 -1.74
C VAL A 386 -0.77 3.69 -1.97
N VAL A 387 -1.08 4.11 -3.20
CA VAL A 387 -2.38 4.75 -3.51
C VAL A 387 -3.54 3.79 -3.24
N GLY A 388 -3.38 2.50 -3.56
CA GLY A 388 -4.36 1.46 -3.20
C GLY A 388 -4.63 1.41 -1.70
N SER A 389 -3.57 1.40 -0.87
CA SER A 389 -3.72 1.42 0.59
C SER A 389 -4.36 2.72 1.10
N LEU A 390 -4.02 3.88 0.51
CA LEU A 390 -4.64 5.16 0.86
C LEU A 390 -6.15 5.21 0.56
N CYS A 391 -6.62 4.49 -0.47
CA CYS A 391 -8.05 4.34 -0.73
C CYS A 391 -8.78 3.59 0.39
N GLU A 392 -8.12 2.59 1.00
CA GLU A 392 -8.67 1.89 2.16
C GLU A 392 -8.68 2.79 3.41
N VAL A 393 -7.66 3.62 3.60
CA VAL A 393 -7.63 4.65 4.65
C VAL A 393 -8.81 5.61 4.53
N TRP A 394 -9.09 6.10 3.31
CA TRP A 394 -10.21 7.01 3.05
C TRP A 394 -11.56 6.42 3.47
N ARG A 395 -11.78 5.12 3.18
CA ARG A 395 -13.00 4.39 3.58
C ARG A 395 -13.04 4.09 5.07
N GLU A 396 -11.90 3.81 5.69
CA GLU A 396 -11.82 3.43 7.10
C GLU A 396 -11.84 4.63 8.05
N ALA A 397 -11.45 5.83 7.60
CA ALA A 397 -11.43 7.03 8.43
C ALA A 397 -12.78 7.30 9.12
N ALA A 398 -13.86 7.23 8.36
CA ALA A 398 -15.23 7.12 8.86
C ALA A 398 -15.94 5.99 8.12
N ARG A 399 -16.50 5.04 8.87
CA ARG A 399 -17.19 3.88 8.31
C ARG A 399 -18.59 3.73 8.88
N ARG A 400 -19.51 3.29 8.04
CA ARG A 400 -20.85 2.86 8.47
C ARG A 400 -20.90 1.34 8.56
N GLY A 401 -21.46 0.82 9.64
CA GLY A 401 -21.72 -0.60 9.83
C GLY A 401 -23.05 -0.85 10.55
N PRO A 402 -23.34 -2.12 10.90
CA PRO A 402 -24.58 -2.49 11.59
C PRO A 402 -24.76 -1.79 12.95
N ALA A 403 -23.66 -1.43 13.61
CA ALA A 403 -23.66 -0.76 14.92
C ALA A 403 -23.78 0.79 14.84
N GLY A 404 -23.83 1.36 13.64
CA GLY A 404 -23.81 2.82 13.43
C GLY A 404 -22.56 3.28 12.67
N ILE A 405 -22.17 4.53 12.90
CA ILE A 405 -20.99 5.15 12.29
C ILE A 405 -19.81 5.05 13.26
N SER A 406 -18.65 4.66 12.76
CA SER A 406 -17.37 4.68 13.49
C SER A 406 -16.43 5.68 12.84
N VAL A 407 -15.91 6.63 13.63
CA VAL A 407 -14.79 7.51 13.25
C VAL A 407 -13.53 6.90 13.84
N ASN A 408 -12.70 6.36 12.96
CA ASN A 408 -11.53 5.57 13.33
C ASN A 408 -10.24 6.36 13.14
N LEU A 409 -10.18 7.26 12.16
CA LEU A 409 -8.97 8.05 11.88
C LEU A 409 -9.27 9.55 11.95
N LEU A 410 -8.34 10.32 12.49
CA LEU A 410 -8.47 11.76 12.72
C LEU A 410 -7.97 12.57 11.51
N PHE A 411 -8.46 12.29 10.30
CA PHE A 411 -8.12 13.01 9.06
C PHE A 411 -9.30 13.80 8.51
N ASP A 412 -9.01 14.83 7.70
CA ASP A 412 -10.05 15.50 6.91
C ASP A 412 -10.53 14.53 5.83
N VAL A 413 -11.81 14.17 5.87
CA VAL A 413 -12.44 13.22 4.94
C VAL A 413 -13.88 13.64 4.71
N ASP A 414 -14.39 13.48 3.48
CA ASP A 414 -15.82 13.54 3.20
C ASP A 414 -16.22 12.31 2.41
N ASN A 415 -16.66 11.27 3.12
CA ASN A 415 -17.04 9.99 2.53
C ASN A 415 -18.52 9.67 2.82
N ASP A 416 -18.98 8.50 2.37
CA ASP A 416 -20.37 8.06 2.50
C ASP A 416 -20.88 7.97 3.94
N ALA A 417 -19.99 7.82 4.93
CA ALA A 417 -20.37 7.72 6.33
C ALA A 417 -20.52 9.11 6.97
N ALA A 418 -19.51 9.96 6.83
CA ALA A 418 -19.46 11.27 7.48
C ALA A 418 -18.50 12.23 6.77
N ARG A 419 -18.73 13.52 7.00
CA ARG A 419 -17.70 14.55 6.82
C ARG A 419 -16.95 14.77 8.13
N LEU A 420 -15.63 14.68 8.08
CA LEU A 420 -14.69 14.88 9.17
C LEU A 420 -13.82 16.10 8.89
N GLU A 421 -13.68 16.96 9.89
CA GLU A 421 -12.68 18.02 9.94
C GLU A 421 -11.73 17.72 11.09
N SER A 422 -10.45 17.51 10.77
CA SER A 422 -9.44 16.98 11.67
C SER A 422 -8.94 18.03 12.68
N PRO A 423 -8.62 17.64 13.93
CA PRO A 423 -7.97 18.53 14.90
C PRO A 423 -6.52 18.87 14.54
N TYR A 424 -5.94 18.27 13.47
CA TYR A 424 -4.61 18.61 12.97
C TYR A 424 -4.61 19.80 12.01
N THR A 425 -5.75 20.09 11.40
CA THR A 425 -5.95 21.17 10.42
C THR A 425 -6.98 22.20 10.87
N ASN A 426 -7.75 21.89 11.93
CA ASN A 426 -8.80 22.71 12.50
C ASN A 426 -8.68 22.78 14.04
N ASP A 427 -9.41 23.69 14.67
CA ASP A 427 -9.38 23.90 16.13
C ASP A 427 -9.92 22.72 16.96
N CYS A 428 -10.69 21.82 16.34
CA CYS A 428 -11.30 20.66 16.96
C CYS A 428 -11.61 19.58 15.92
N LEU A 429 -11.88 18.36 16.37
CA LEU A 429 -12.50 17.34 15.53
C LEU A 429 -13.98 17.69 15.36
N ALA A 430 -14.42 17.97 14.13
CA ALA A 430 -15.83 18.13 13.81
C ALA A 430 -16.31 16.98 12.92
N ILE A 431 -17.44 16.37 13.31
CA ILE A 431 -17.98 15.16 12.69
C ILE A 431 -19.42 15.46 12.28
N THR A 432 -19.71 15.35 10.99
CA THR A 432 -21.06 15.55 10.44
C THR A 432 -21.53 14.26 9.74
N PRO A 433 -22.33 13.42 10.41
CA PRO A 433 -22.86 12.18 9.84
C PRO A 433 -23.74 12.41 8.60
N LYS A 434 -23.63 11.53 7.60
CA LYS A 434 -24.51 11.55 6.40
C LYS A 434 -25.84 10.84 6.62
N ARG A 435 -25.96 10.09 7.72
CA ARG A 435 -27.15 9.35 8.14
C ARG A 435 -27.30 9.45 9.67
N SER A 436 -28.54 9.48 10.14
CA SER A 436 -28.81 9.48 11.58
C SER A 436 -28.51 8.13 12.19
N GLY A 437 -28.10 8.12 13.46
CA GLY A 437 -27.92 6.91 14.26
C GLY A 437 -26.75 7.00 15.23
N PRO A 438 -26.34 5.86 15.81
CA PRO A 438 -25.23 5.83 16.75
C PRO A 438 -23.90 6.23 16.10
N LEU A 439 -23.06 6.93 16.86
CA LEU A 439 -21.73 7.37 16.45
C LEU A 439 -20.70 6.96 17.51
N SER A 440 -19.67 6.23 17.08
CA SER A 440 -18.49 5.87 17.89
C SER A 440 -17.29 6.65 17.39
N VAL A 441 -16.60 7.38 18.25
CA VAL A 441 -15.39 8.15 17.91
C VAL A 441 -14.21 7.59 18.66
N ARG A 442 -13.20 7.10 17.94
CA ARG A 442 -11.99 6.53 18.55
C ARG A 442 -11.26 7.58 19.39
N MET A 443 -10.77 7.16 20.55
CA MET A 443 -9.89 7.95 21.39
C MET A 443 -8.42 7.55 21.14
N PRO A 444 -7.58 8.47 20.67
CA PRO A 444 -6.14 8.25 20.58
C PRO A 444 -5.52 7.98 21.95
N PRO A 445 -4.52 7.08 22.07
CA PRO A 445 -3.97 6.70 23.36
C PRO A 445 -3.10 7.78 24.03
N TRP A 446 -2.69 8.82 23.30
CA TRP A 446 -2.06 10.01 23.89
C TRP A 446 -3.06 10.93 24.60
N LEU A 447 -4.37 10.73 24.43
CA LEU A 447 -5.42 11.41 25.20
C LEU A 447 -5.94 10.55 26.35
N ARG A 448 -6.22 11.21 27.47
CA ARG A 448 -7.10 10.68 28.51
C ARG A 448 -8.52 11.17 28.21
N PRO A 449 -9.57 10.44 28.63
CA PRO A 449 -10.95 10.86 28.40
C PRO A 449 -11.25 12.28 28.90
N ASP A 450 -10.62 12.70 30.00
CA ASP A 450 -10.80 14.03 30.59
C ASP A 450 -10.09 15.16 29.83
N ASP A 451 -9.17 14.84 28.92
CA ASP A 451 -8.54 15.83 28.04
C ASP A 451 -9.48 16.27 26.92
N ILE A 452 -10.54 15.49 26.63
CA ILE A 452 -11.47 15.76 25.54
C ILE A 452 -12.61 16.65 26.04
N THR A 453 -12.73 17.83 25.45
CA THR A 453 -13.86 18.73 25.70
C THR A 453 -14.90 18.57 24.60
N ILE A 454 -16.12 18.23 24.99
CA ILE A 454 -17.27 18.18 24.09
C ILE A 454 -17.83 19.59 23.98
N VAL A 455 -17.74 20.19 22.80
CA VAL A 455 -18.17 21.57 22.58
C VAL A 455 -19.69 21.61 22.40
N ASP A 456 -20.22 20.75 21.54
CA ASP A 456 -21.65 20.64 21.24
C ASP A 456 -22.05 19.15 21.09
N SER A 457 -22.84 18.64 22.04
CA SER A 457 -23.63 17.40 21.88
C SER A 457 -24.68 17.27 22.99
N LYS A 458 -25.92 16.88 22.67
CA LYS A 458 -26.94 16.50 23.68
C LYS A 458 -27.69 15.24 23.22
N PRO A 459 -27.72 14.13 24.00
CA PRO A 459 -27.09 13.92 25.31
C PRO A 459 -25.55 13.76 25.22
N PRO A 460 -24.81 13.89 26.35
CA PRO A 460 -23.37 13.63 26.37
C PRO A 460 -23.06 12.17 26.00
N PRO A 461 -21.89 11.89 25.40
CA PRO A 461 -21.50 10.55 25.01
C PRO A 461 -21.20 9.67 26.23
N LEU A 462 -21.42 8.37 26.07
CA LEU A 462 -20.83 7.36 26.93
C LEU A 462 -19.33 7.27 26.64
N ARG A 463 -18.50 7.36 27.67
CA ARG A 463 -17.06 7.17 27.56
C ARG A 463 -16.71 5.70 27.82
N THR A 464 -16.07 5.05 26.85
CA THR A 464 -15.51 3.70 27.00
C THR A 464 -13.99 3.78 27.06
N ARG A 465 -13.29 2.64 27.04
CA ARG A 465 -11.82 2.63 27.05
C ARG A 465 -11.22 3.27 25.81
N ASP A 466 -11.76 2.92 24.64
CA ASP A 466 -11.14 3.26 23.34
C ASP A 466 -12.04 4.16 22.48
N TYR A 467 -13.30 4.39 22.87
CA TYR A 467 -14.26 5.19 22.10
C TYR A 467 -15.13 6.11 22.97
N LEU A 468 -15.54 7.24 22.37
CA LEU A 468 -16.70 8.04 22.78
C LEU A 468 -17.91 7.57 21.98
N PHE A 469 -18.98 7.16 22.67
CA PHE A 469 -20.19 6.64 22.04
C PHE A 469 -21.37 7.59 22.23
N PHE A 470 -21.91 8.07 21.12
CA PHE A 470 -23.13 8.85 21.05
C PHE A 470 -24.26 7.91 20.60
N SER A 471 -25.30 7.77 21.42
CA SER A 471 -26.38 6.81 21.16
C SER A 471 -27.20 7.14 19.92
N ASP A 472 -27.30 8.43 19.59
CA ASP A 472 -28.00 8.93 18.42
C ASP A 472 -27.48 10.33 18.06
N VAL A 473 -27.18 10.54 16.78
CA VAL A 473 -26.78 11.83 16.19
C VAL A 473 -27.56 12.00 14.90
N ALA A 474 -28.18 13.16 14.68
CA ALA A 474 -28.96 13.38 13.46
C ALA A 474 -28.05 13.56 12.23
N ALA A 475 -28.53 13.11 11.06
CA ALA A 475 -27.86 13.42 9.79
C ALA A 475 -27.70 14.94 9.62
N GLY A 476 -26.48 15.38 9.27
CA GLY A 476 -26.15 16.79 9.11
C GLY A 476 -25.91 17.55 10.42
N GLU A 477 -26.16 16.96 11.59
CA GLU A 477 -25.77 17.54 12.87
C GLU A 477 -24.26 17.38 13.07
N THR A 478 -23.58 18.44 13.52
CA THR A 478 -22.14 18.40 13.75
C THR A 478 -21.81 18.18 15.22
N VAL A 479 -21.15 17.07 15.53
CA VAL A 479 -20.52 16.81 16.83
C VAL A 479 -19.12 17.43 16.84
N ARG A 480 -18.82 18.25 17.86
CA ARG A 480 -17.51 18.93 17.98
C ARG A 480 -16.76 18.50 19.24
N LEU A 481 -15.54 18.01 19.05
CA LEU A 481 -14.67 17.47 20.09
C LEU A 481 -13.31 18.17 20.06
N ARG A 482 -13.00 18.94 21.09
CA ARG A 482 -11.66 19.52 21.23
C ARG A 482 -10.73 18.45 21.78
N MET A 483 -9.71 18.11 20.99
CA MET A 483 -8.72 17.09 21.27
C MET A 483 -7.32 17.75 21.27
N PRO A 484 -6.75 18.09 22.43
CA PRO A 484 -5.47 18.78 22.48
C PRO A 484 -4.33 17.87 22.02
N LEU A 485 -3.70 18.19 20.89
CA LEU A 485 -2.56 17.44 20.36
C LEU A 485 -1.37 17.56 21.32
N LYS A 486 -1.02 16.48 22.01
CA LYS A 486 0.04 16.48 23.03
C LYS A 486 1.42 16.27 22.42
N GLY A 487 2.43 16.92 22.99
CA GLY A 487 3.82 16.65 22.66
C GLY A 487 4.29 15.31 23.25
N SER A 488 5.13 14.58 22.52
CA SER A 488 5.82 13.38 23.01
C SER A 488 7.13 13.17 22.25
N GLU A 489 8.07 12.44 22.84
CA GLU A 489 9.31 12.02 22.21
C GLU A 489 9.28 10.50 22.00
N LEU A 490 9.89 10.01 20.93
CA LEU A 490 10.16 8.60 20.70
C LEU A 490 11.56 8.40 20.10
N THR A 491 12.08 7.19 20.21
CA THR A 491 13.33 6.77 19.56
C THR A 491 13.03 5.58 18.67
N LEU A 492 13.37 5.68 17.39
CA LEU A 492 13.30 4.57 16.45
C LEU A 492 14.42 3.57 16.74
N SER A 493 14.10 2.28 16.76
CA SER A 493 15.02 1.23 17.18
C SER A 493 16.29 1.14 16.31
N GLY A 494 17.46 1.09 16.96
CA GLY A 494 18.74 0.82 16.28
C GLY A 494 18.90 -0.61 15.75
N GLU A 495 17.88 -1.46 15.88
CA GLU A 495 17.87 -2.80 15.26
C GLU A 495 17.53 -2.74 13.75
N LEU A 496 16.80 -1.71 13.30
CA LEU A 496 16.40 -1.52 11.90
C LEU A 496 17.08 -0.33 11.23
N HIS A 497 17.83 0.46 12.00
CA HIS A 497 18.49 1.68 11.56
C HIS A 497 19.99 1.62 11.81
N ILE A 498 20.74 2.40 11.03
CA ILE A 498 22.20 2.54 11.20
C ILE A 498 22.54 2.95 12.65
N GLN A 499 21.70 3.81 13.21
CA GLN A 499 21.73 4.23 14.61
C GLN A 499 20.31 4.60 15.06
N PRO A 500 20.00 4.55 16.37
CA PRO A 500 18.70 4.99 16.87
C PRO A 500 18.38 6.42 16.44
N ILE A 501 17.13 6.70 16.07
CA ILE A 501 16.70 7.99 15.53
C ILE A 501 15.70 8.63 16.49
N ARG A 502 16.00 9.81 17.04
CA ARG A 502 15.05 10.55 17.88
C ARG A 502 14.02 11.29 17.04
N VAL A 503 12.79 11.34 17.55
CA VAL A 503 11.66 12.01 16.91
C VAL A 503 10.80 12.72 17.96
N ASP A 504 10.51 14.00 17.73
CA ASP A 504 9.50 14.72 18.49
C ASP A 504 8.18 14.69 17.74
N LEU A 505 7.10 14.33 18.44
CA LEU A 505 5.74 14.29 17.91
C LEU A 505 4.86 15.33 18.59
N ARG A 506 3.82 15.76 17.85
CA ARG A 506 2.63 16.41 18.40
C ARG A 506 1.39 15.66 17.94
N GLY A 507 0.72 14.98 18.88
CA GLY A 507 -0.21 13.89 18.55
C GLY A 507 0.56 12.77 17.86
N ASP A 508 0.19 12.47 16.62
CA ASP A 508 0.84 11.50 15.75
C ASP A 508 1.54 12.16 14.55
N SER A 509 1.81 13.46 14.59
CA SER A 509 2.59 14.15 13.54
C SER A 509 4.00 14.47 14.03
N VAL A 510 5.00 14.23 13.18
CA VAL A 510 6.39 14.61 13.45
C VAL A 510 6.53 16.13 13.44
N VAL A 511 7.22 16.66 14.45
CA VAL A 511 7.61 18.07 14.56
C VAL A 511 9.07 18.23 14.14
N THR A 512 9.95 17.43 14.74
CA THR A 512 11.39 17.38 14.46
C THR A 512 11.85 15.93 14.44
N MET A 513 12.90 15.64 13.69
CA MET A 513 13.50 14.30 13.59
C MET A 513 15.01 14.42 13.39
N GLU A 514 15.78 13.53 14.01
CA GLU A 514 17.19 13.37 13.66
C GLU A 514 17.34 12.89 12.22
N ASN A 515 18.19 13.56 11.46
CA ASN A 515 18.40 13.27 10.04
C ASN A 515 19.87 13.05 9.68
N PHE A 516 20.77 13.17 10.66
CA PHE A 516 22.20 12.91 10.53
C PHE A 516 22.89 13.68 9.38
N GLY A 517 22.36 14.84 9.01
CA GLY A 517 22.89 15.65 7.91
C GLY A 517 22.50 15.17 6.51
N ALA A 518 21.50 14.28 6.38
CA ALA A 518 20.90 13.92 5.10
C ALA A 518 20.37 15.15 4.34
N ASP A 519 20.30 15.05 3.01
CA ASP A 519 19.59 16.01 2.17
C ASP A 519 18.17 15.51 1.84
N LEU A 520 17.34 16.39 1.28
CA LEU A 520 15.96 16.07 0.90
C LEU A 520 15.12 15.56 2.09
N THR A 521 15.31 16.16 3.27
CA THR A 521 14.60 15.79 4.49
C THR A 521 13.17 16.30 4.51
N TYR A 522 12.29 15.59 5.21
CA TYR A 522 10.88 15.94 5.35
C TYR A 522 10.62 16.92 6.51
N PHE A 523 11.33 16.71 7.61
CA PHE A 523 11.08 17.39 8.88
C PHE A 523 12.22 18.33 9.26
N ASP A 524 11.94 19.21 10.23
CA ASP A 524 12.98 20.02 10.86
C ASP A 524 13.94 19.12 11.66
N ALA A 525 15.21 19.49 11.67
CA ALA A 525 16.23 18.74 12.41
C ALA A 525 16.10 18.96 13.92
N LEU A 526 16.35 17.90 14.69
CA LEU A 526 16.51 17.94 16.14
C LEU A 526 17.79 18.66 16.59
#